data_AF-A0AAP4EYR2-F1
#
_entry.id   AF-A0AAP4EYR2-F1
#
_cell.length_a   1.000
_cell.length_b   1.000
_cell.length_c   1.000
_cell.angle_alpha   90.00
_cell.angle_beta   90.00
_cell.angle_gamma   90.00
#
_symmetry.space_group_name_H-M   'P 1'
#
loop_
_entity.id
_entity.type
_entity.pdbx_description
1 polymer ?
#
loop_
_entity_poly.entity_id
_entity_poly.type
_entity_poly.pdbx_seq_one_letter_code
_entity_poly.pdbx_strand_id
1 'polypeptide(L)' 'MNMNEIIREVARRYNTTPEKVYAEMQIAIDAALMNKDPEIQKEWAKVPFSGERPAPEDVIIYLADKLNKLRNTVS' A
#
# COMPACT_ATOMS: atom_id res chain seq x y z
N MET A 1 -8.53 -3.76 -13.15
CA MET A 1 -7.11 -3.47 -13.39
C MET A 1 -6.29 -4.34 -12.46
N ASN A 2 -5.24 -4.99 -12.97
CA ASN A 2 -4.24 -5.68 -12.15
C ASN A 2 -3.15 -4.71 -11.65
N MET A 3 -2.32 -5.14 -10.72
CA MET A 3 -1.28 -4.30 -10.10
C MET A 3 -0.35 -3.64 -11.13
N ASN A 4 0.11 -4.40 -12.13
CA ASN A 4 1.00 -3.89 -13.17
C ASN A 4 0.36 -2.77 -14.00
N GLU A 5 -0.95 -2.88 -14.29
CA GLU A 5 -1.69 -1.82 -14.99
C GLU A 5 -1.82 -0.56 -14.14
N ILE A 6 -2.06 -0.70 -12.84
CA ILE A 6 -2.14 0.43 -11.90
C ILE A 6 -0.80 1.16 -11.82
N ILE A 7 0.28 0.41 -11.60
CA ILE A 7 1.64 0.97 -11.50
C ILE A 7 2.01 1.71 -12.78
N ARG A 8 1.75 1.12 -13.96
CA ARG A 8 2.05 1.77 -15.26
C ARG A 8 1.26 3.06 -15.46
N GLU A 9 -0.01 3.08 -15.06
CA GLU A 9 -0.83 4.28 -15.17
C GLU A 9 -0.34 5.40 -14.24
N VAL A 10 0.06 5.06 -13.01
CA VAL A 10 0.71 6.02 -12.09
C VAL A 10 2.01 6.53 -12.70
N ALA A 11 2.87 5.63 -13.19
CA ALA A 11 4.13 6.00 -13.82
C ALA A 11 3.94 6.98 -14.98
N ARG A 12 2.96 6.70 -15.85
CA ARG A 12 2.59 7.58 -16.96
C ARG A 12 2.12 8.95 -16.50
N ARG A 13 1.25 9.02 -15.48
CA ARG A 13 0.71 10.29 -14.96
C ARG A 13 1.78 11.19 -14.35
N TYR A 14 2.78 10.60 -13.68
CA TYR A 14 3.83 11.33 -12.99
C TYR A 14 5.16 11.37 -13.75
N ASN A 15 5.15 11.03 -15.05
CA ASN A 15 6.33 11.03 -15.92
C ASN A 15 7.55 10.32 -15.29
N THR A 16 7.31 9.14 -14.73
CA THR A 16 8.30 8.28 -14.09
C THR A 16 8.20 6.86 -14.66
N THR A 17 8.93 5.89 -14.09
CA THR A 17 8.88 4.48 -14.54
C THR A 17 8.10 3.60 -13.55
N PRO A 18 7.52 2.48 -14.01
CA PRO A 18 6.83 1.53 -13.14
C PRO A 18 7.70 1.03 -11.98
N GLU A 19 9.00 0.81 -12.25
CA GLU A 19 9.97 0.34 -11.25
C GLU A 19 10.17 1.39 -10.16
N LYS A 20 10.26 2.67 -10.52
CA LYS A 20 10.35 3.77 -9.55
C LYS A 20 9.09 3.87 -8.70
N VAL A 21 7.91 3.75 -9.32
CA VAL A 21 6.65 3.76 -8.57
C VAL A 21 6.62 2.63 -7.54
N TYR A 22 7.00 1.42 -7.94
CA TYR A 22 7.08 0.28 -7.02
C TYR A 22 8.09 0.50 -5.89
N ALA A 23 9.29 0.97 -6.23
CA ALA A 23 10.34 1.24 -5.25
C ALA A 23 9.93 2.30 -4.22
N GLU A 24 9.31 3.40 -4.66
CA GLU A 24 8.82 4.47 -3.77
C GLU A 24 7.71 3.97 -2.84
N MET A 25 6.83 3.09 -3.32
CA MET A 25 5.83 2.45 -2.45
C MET A 25 6.51 1.61 -1.36
N GLN A 26 7.52 0.81 -1.70
CA GLN A 26 8.25 0.02 -0.71
C GLN A 26 9.00 0.92 0.30
N ILE A 27 9.62 2.01 -0.15
CA ILE A 27 10.28 2.98 0.73
C ILE A 27 9.28 3.59 1.73
N ALA A 28 8.09 3.96 1.27
CA ALA A 28 7.05 4.52 2.14
C ALA A 28 6.56 3.49 3.18
N ILE A 29 6.42 2.23 2.78
CA ILE A 29 6.07 1.12 3.67
C ILE A 29 7.17 0.92 4.72
N ASP A 30 8.43 0.84 4.30
CA ASP A 30 9.57 0.66 5.18
C ASP A 30 9.67 1.81 6.21
N ALA A 31 9.50 3.05 5.76
CA ALA A 31 9.50 4.22 6.63
C ALA A 31 8.37 4.17 7.67
N ALA A 32 7.19 3.66 7.30
CA ALA A 32 6.09 3.51 8.22
C ALA A 32 6.36 2.42 9.26
N LEU A 33 6.95 1.29 8.86
CA LEU A 33 7.37 0.21 9.78
C LEU A 33 8.50 0.62 10.72
N MET A 34 9.34 1.57 10.33
CA MET A 34 10.41 2.12 11.18
C MET A 34 9.92 3.23 12.13
N ASN A 35 8.66 3.67 12.00
CA ASN A 35 8.13 4.74 12.83
C ASN A 35 7.96 4.29 14.29
N LYS A 36 8.47 5.09 15.25
CA LYS A 36 8.43 4.73 16.68
C LYS A 36 7.09 5.02 17.37
N ASP A 37 6.16 5.67 16.69
CA ASP A 37 4.83 5.94 17.24
C ASP A 37 4.03 4.64 17.41
N PRO A 38 3.62 4.28 18.64
CA PRO A 38 2.86 3.06 18.90
C PRO A 38 1.53 2.98 18.15
N GLU A 39 0.86 4.11 17.91
CA GLU A 39 -0.42 4.12 17.19
C GLU A 39 -0.20 3.84 15.70
N ILE A 40 0.90 4.35 15.12
CA ILE A 40 1.28 4.03 13.74
C ILE A 40 1.60 2.54 13.62
N GLN A 41 2.42 1.99 14.53
CA GLN A 41 2.75 0.56 14.54
C GLN A 41 1.50 -0.32 14.64
N LYS A 42 0.57 0.04 15.52
CA LYS A 42 -0.69 -0.69 15.70
C LYS A 42 -1.57 -0.68 14.45
N GLU A 43 -1.63 0.42 13.71
CA GLU A 43 -2.37 0.45 12.45
C GLU A 43 -1.70 -0.40 11.36
N TRP A 44 -0.37 -0.34 11.25
CA TRP A 44 0.37 -1.12 10.25
C TRP A 44 0.39 -2.63 10.53
N ALA A 45 0.32 -3.03 11.81
CA ALA A 45 0.19 -4.43 12.22
C ALA A 45 -1.13 -5.09 11.76
N LYS A 46 -2.11 -4.31 11.28
CA LYS A 46 -3.38 -4.84 10.76
C LYS A 46 -3.31 -5.27 9.30
N VAL A 47 -2.25 -4.89 8.58
CA VAL A 47 -2.06 -5.29 7.19
C VAL A 47 -1.68 -6.77 7.18
N PRO A 48 -2.46 -7.66 6.55
CA PRO A 48 -2.06 -9.05 6.37
C PRO A 48 -0.98 -9.13 5.29
N PHE A 49 0.15 -9.77 5.58
CA PHE A 49 1.21 -10.04 4.60
C PHE A 49 1.93 -11.35 4.94
N SER A 50 2.70 -11.85 3.98
CA SER A 50 3.59 -13.01 4.17
C SER A 50 5.05 -12.57 4.07
N GLY A 51 5.94 -13.21 4.84
CA GLY A 51 7.37 -12.91 4.85
C GLY A 51 7.75 -11.88 5.91
N GLU A 52 8.84 -11.13 5.65
CA GLU A 52 9.45 -10.22 6.64
C GLU A 52 8.69 -8.90 6.77
N ARG A 53 8.16 -8.38 5.66
CA ARG A 53 7.46 -7.09 5.58
C ARG A 53 6.45 -7.09 4.43
N PRO A 54 5.38 -6.29 4.51
CA PRO A 54 4.38 -6.19 3.46
C PRO A 54 4.96 -5.67 2.15
N ALA A 55 4.51 -6.27 1.05
CA ALA A 55 4.73 -5.74 -0.30
C ALA A 55 3.67 -4.66 -0.62
N PRO A 56 3.91 -3.80 -1.63
CA PRO A 56 2.92 -2.85 -2.12
C PRO A 56 1.55 -3.47 -2.43
N GLU A 57 1.53 -4.70 -2.96
CA GLU A 57 0.30 -5.47 -3.23
C GLU A 57 -0.52 -5.73 -1.96
N ASP A 58 0.12 -6.20 -0.89
CA ASP A 58 -0.54 -6.51 0.38
C ASP A 58 -1.25 -5.28 0.95
N VAL A 59 -0.55 -4.14 0.93
CA VAL A 59 -1.06 -2.87 1.42
C VAL A 59 -2.22 -2.36 0.57
N ILE A 60 -2.10 -2.40 -0.75
CA ILE A 60 -3.17 -1.93 -1.64
C ILE A 60 -4.43 -2.79 -1.50
N ILE A 61 -4.27 -4.11 -1.43
CA ILE A 61 -5.41 -5.03 -1.24
C ILE A 61 -6.11 -4.74 0.09
N TYR A 62 -5.33 -4.61 1.17
CA TYR A 62 -5.87 -4.28 2.50
C TYR A 62 -6.64 -2.95 2.50
N LEU A 63 -6.04 -1.89 1.94
CA LEU A 63 -6.67 -0.57 1.91
C LEU A 63 -7.93 -0.55 1.04
N ALA A 64 -7.92 -1.24 -0.11
CA ALA A 64 -9.09 -1.35 -0.98
C ALA A 64 -10.25 -2.10 -0.29
N ASP A 65 -9.95 -3.21 0.42
CA ASP A 65 -10.95 -3.94 1.20
C ASP A 65 -11.52 -3.08 2.33
N LYS A 66 -10.65 -2.38 3.08
CA LYS A 66 -11.06 -1.45 4.15
C LYS A 66 -11.99 -0.36 3.62
N LEU A 67 -11.66 0.25 2.48
CA LEU A 67 -12.50 1.27 1.83
C LEU A 67 -13.85 0.72 1.36
N ASN A 68 -13.87 -0.48 0.78
CA ASN A 68 -15.12 -1.12 0.36
C ASN A 68 -16.03 -1.42 1.54
N LYS A 69 -15.47 -1.93 2.64
CA LYS A 69 -16.22 -2.18 3.89
C LYS A 69 -16.81 -0.88 4.43
N LEU A 70 -16.00 0.19 4.50
CA LEU A 70 -16.47 1.50 4.96
C LEU A 70 -17.63 2.02 4.10
N ARG A 71 -17.54 1.93 2.77
CA ARG A 71 -18.64 2.32 1.85
C ARG A 71 -19.93 1.55 2.14
N ASN A 72 -19.83 0.25 2.38
CA ASN A 72 -20.99 -0.60 2.63
C ASN A 72 -21.61 -0.40 4.02
N THR A 73 -20.86 0.17 4.97
CA THR A 73 -21.39 0.49 6.31
C THR A 73 -22.09 1.85 6.40
N VAL A 74 -21.88 2.72 5.41
CA VAL A 74 -22.48 4.07 5.36
C VAL A 74 -23.59 4.20 4.29
N SER A 75 -23.89 3.10 3.58
CA SER A 75 -24.97 2.99 2.59
C SER A 75 -26.15 2.25 3.19
#